data_AF-A0A7V1HYY9-F1
#
_entry.id   AF-A0A7V1HYY9-F1
#
_cell.length_a   1.000
_cell.length_b   1.000
_cell.length_c   1.000
_cell.angle_alpha   90.00
_cell.angle_beta   90.00
_cell.angle_gamma   90.00
#
_symmetry.space_group_name_H-M   'P 1'
#
loop_
_entity.id
_entity.type
_entity.pdbx_description
1 polymer ?
#
loop_
_entity_poly.entity_id
_entity_poly.type
_entity_poly.pdbx_seq_one_letter_code
_entity_poly.pdbx_strand_id
1 'polypeptide(L)'
;MQAVRNIRAGAILRLNQLSWPKMVSAGDVVSIIAKSGHMVITVTGEARQDGDRGEWIKVTNTESKKTFSARVTGPGEVKVEF
;
A
#
# COMPACT_ATOMS: atom_id res chain seq x y z
N MET A 1 13.74 -5.68 -28.43
CA MET A 1 14.53 -6.73 -27.76
C MET A 1 15.79 -6.11 -27.16
N GLN A 2 16.19 -6.63 -25.99
CA GLN A 2 17.51 -6.57 -25.35
C GLN A 2 18.07 -5.27 -24.76
N ALA A 3 18.70 -5.44 -23.59
CA ALA A 3 19.32 -4.44 -22.74
C ALA A 3 20.83 -4.31 -23.02
N VAL A 4 21.38 -3.09 -23.09
CA VAL A 4 22.76 -2.75 -22.62
C VAL A 4 22.97 -1.23 -22.41
N ARG A 5 23.47 -0.87 -21.20
CA ARG A 5 24.42 0.24 -20.85
C ARG A 5 24.03 1.73 -21.06
N ASN A 6 23.87 2.49 -19.98
CA ASN A 6 24.95 3.10 -19.17
C ASN A 6 24.33 4.17 -18.23
N ILE A 7 24.34 3.91 -16.93
CA ILE A 7 23.92 4.88 -15.90
C ILE A 7 25.00 5.96 -15.78
N ARG A 8 24.67 7.22 -16.11
CA ARG A 8 25.47 8.37 -15.68
C ARG A 8 24.95 8.85 -14.33
N ALA A 9 25.79 8.74 -13.31
CA ALA A 9 25.55 9.36 -12.00
C ALA A 9 25.52 10.88 -12.16
N GLY A 10 24.47 11.54 -11.65
CA GLY A 10 24.39 13.00 -11.64
C GLY A 10 23.03 13.61 -11.99
N ALA A 11 21.97 12.82 -12.19
CA ALA A 11 20.65 13.39 -12.35
C ALA A 11 20.10 13.83 -10.98
N ILE A 12 20.07 15.14 -10.75
CA ILE A 12 19.31 15.79 -9.68
C ILE A 12 17.88 15.28 -9.80
N LEU A 13 17.46 14.42 -8.87
CA LEU A 13 16.07 13.98 -8.75
C LEU A 13 15.23 15.22 -8.43
N ARG A 14 14.63 15.83 -9.45
CA ARG A 14 13.71 16.94 -9.25
C ARG A 14 12.41 16.37 -8.66
N LEU A 15 12.19 16.67 -7.39
CA LEU A 15 11.03 16.31 -6.56
C LEU A 15 9.65 16.73 -7.10
N ASN A 16 9.55 17.33 -8.29
CA ASN A 16 8.36 18.04 -8.74
C ASN A 16 7.63 17.38 -9.92
N GLN A 17 7.91 16.09 -10.20
CA GLN A 17 7.26 15.35 -11.29
C GLN A 17 6.88 13.91 -10.92
N LEU A 18 6.80 13.58 -9.62
CA LEU A 18 6.09 12.38 -9.18
C LEU A 18 4.62 12.77 -9.02
N SER A 19 3.80 12.46 -10.01
CA SER A 19 2.40 12.15 -9.72
C SER A 19 2.48 10.86 -8.92
N TRP A 20 2.36 10.95 -7.59
CA TRP A 20 2.50 9.77 -6.73
C TRP A 20 1.51 8.71 -7.26
N PRO A 21 1.96 7.51 -7.65
CA PRO A 21 1.02 6.44 -7.91
C PRO A 21 0.18 6.27 -6.64
N LYS A 22 -1.12 6.06 -6.80
CA LYS A 22 -2.03 5.89 -5.66
C LYS A 22 -1.39 4.95 -4.65
N MET A 23 -1.40 5.35 -3.38
CA MET A 23 -0.69 4.62 -2.34
C MET A 23 -1.17 3.16 -2.22
N VAL A 24 -2.45 2.96 -2.52
CA VAL A 24 -3.06 1.64 -2.73
C VAL A 24 -4.04 1.73 -3.90
N SER A 25 -4.05 0.75 -4.79
CA SER A 25 -5.05 0.61 -5.87
C SER A 25 -5.97 -0.60 -5.63
N ALA A 26 -7.16 -0.58 -6.20
CA ALA A 26 -8.06 -1.73 -6.17
C ALA A 26 -7.41 -2.95 -6.86
N GLY A 27 -7.46 -4.10 -6.19
CA GLY A 27 -6.81 -5.35 -6.60
C GLY A 27 -5.38 -5.51 -6.10
N ASP A 28 -4.79 -4.48 -5.48
CA ASP A 28 -3.43 -4.58 -4.94
C ASP A 28 -3.41 -5.48 -3.70
N VAL A 29 -2.35 -6.28 -3.61
CA VAL A 29 -2.04 -7.03 -2.39
C VAL A 29 -1.43 -6.07 -1.37
N VAL A 30 -2.11 -5.90 -0.24
CA VAL A 30 -1.73 -4.98 0.83
C VAL A 30 -1.42 -5.71 2.12
N SER A 31 -0.50 -5.15 2.91
CA SER A 31 -0.23 -5.58 4.28
C SER A 31 -1.18 -4.85 5.23
N ILE A 32 -1.98 -5.62 5.94
CA ILE A 32 -2.93 -5.16 6.94
C ILE A 32 -2.29 -5.27 8.31
N ILE A 33 -2.13 -4.14 8.98
CA ILE A 33 -1.60 -4.02 10.33
C ILE A 33 -2.78 -3.81 11.29
N ALA A 34 -3.03 -4.81 12.12
CA ALA A 34 -3.99 -4.78 13.21
C ALA A 34 -3.25 -4.56 14.53
N LYS A 35 -3.55 -3.48 15.25
CA LYS A 35 -2.95 -3.21 16.57
C LYS A 35 -4.01 -3.30 17.65
N SER A 36 -3.76 -4.12 18.67
CA SER A 36 -4.59 -4.22 19.88
C SER A 36 -3.71 -4.20 21.12
N GLY A 37 -3.75 -3.10 21.88
CA GLY A 37 -2.87 -2.89 23.04
C GLY A 37 -1.38 -2.99 22.68
N HIS A 38 -0.71 -4.02 23.22
CA HIS A 38 0.70 -4.34 22.97
C HIS A 38 0.92 -5.34 21.82
N MET A 39 -0.16 -5.87 21.23
CA MET A 39 -0.09 -6.86 20.17
C MET A 39 -0.25 -6.19 18.80
N VAL A 40 0.65 -6.54 17.88
CA VAL A 40 0.59 -6.12 16.47
C VAL A 40 0.51 -7.38 15.63
N ILE A 41 -0.51 -7.45 14.79
CA ILE A 41 -0.75 -8.55 13.86
C ILE A 41 -0.62 -7.99 12.45
N THR A 42 0.19 -8.63 11.63
CA THR A 42 0.31 -8.29 10.22
C THR A 42 -0.25 -9.43 9.40
N VAL A 43 -1.23 -9.14 8.53
CA VAL A 43 -1.84 -10.11 7.63
C VAL A 43 -1.88 -9.56 6.22
N THR A 44 -1.84 -10.44 5.23
CA THR A 44 -1.95 -10.04 3.83
C THR A 44 -3.42 -9.98 3.42
N GLY A 45 -3.78 -8.98 2.61
CA GLY A 45 -5.11 -8.82 2.06
C GLY A 45 -5.07 -8.20 0.67
N GLU A 46 -6.25 -8.04 0.09
CA GLU A 46 -6.45 -7.45 -1.22
C GLU A 46 -7.29 -6.19 -1.07
N ALA A 47 -6.79 -5.07 -1.56
CA ALA A 47 -7.52 -3.81 -1.57
C ALA A 47 -8.70 -3.90 -2.53
N ARG A 48 -9.88 -3.47 -2.10
CA ARG A 48 -11.11 -3.48 -2.92
C ARG A 48 -11.39 -2.14 -3.57
N GLN A 49 -10.65 -1.12 -3.19
CA GLN A 49 -10.78 0.24 -3.69
C GLN A 49 -9.43 0.90 -3.63
N ASP A 50 -9.26 1.94 -4.44
CA ASP A 50 -8.08 2.78 -4.36
C ASP A 50 -8.14 3.67 -3.12
N GLY A 51 -6.97 4.06 -2.63
CA GLY A 51 -6.85 5.05 -1.56
C GLY A 51 -5.48 5.68 -1.46
N ASP A 52 -5.48 6.90 -0.96
CA ASP A 52 -4.28 7.64 -0.62
C ASP A 52 -4.00 7.66 0.89
N ARG A 53 -2.87 8.20 1.30
CA ARG A 53 -2.43 8.21 2.70
C ARG A 53 -3.52 8.80 3.60
N GLY A 54 -3.91 8.04 4.61
CA GLY A 54 -4.86 8.45 5.63
C GLY A 54 -6.32 8.24 5.25
N GLU A 55 -6.62 7.83 4.02
CA GLU A 55 -7.97 7.47 3.59
C GLU A 55 -8.39 6.09 4.09
N TRP A 56 -9.69 5.91 4.24
CA TRP A 56 -10.28 4.63 4.60
C TRP A 56 -10.66 3.85 3.34
N ILE A 57 -10.06 2.67 3.20
CA ILE A 57 -10.34 1.76 2.09
C ILE A 57 -10.88 0.42 2.59
N LYS A 58 -11.76 -0.19 1.79
CA LYS A 58 -12.17 -1.58 1.99
C LYS A 58 -11.05 -2.52 1.55
N VAL A 59 -10.73 -3.46 2.42
CA VAL A 59 -9.74 -4.50 2.16
C VAL A 59 -10.36 -5.84 2.50
N THR A 60 -10.12 -6.84 1.67
CA THR A 60 -10.50 -8.22 1.94
C THR A 60 -9.29 -9.01 2.38
N ASN A 61 -9.36 -9.63 3.53
CA ASN A 61 -8.34 -10.59 3.95
C ASN A 61 -8.43 -11.85 3.07
N THR A 62 -7.32 -12.27 2.47
CA THR A 62 -7.31 -13.35 1.48
C THR A 62 -7.55 -14.73 2.10
N GLU A 63 -7.21 -14.90 3.38
CA GLU A 63 -7.31 -16.13 4.16
C GLU A 63 -8.72 -16.36 4.70
N SER A 64 -9.30 -15.36 5.36
CA SER A 64 -10.63 -15.43 5.98
C SER A 64 -11.79 -14.97 5.07
N LYS A 65 -11.48 -14.38 3.91
CA LYS A 65 -12.43 -13.75 2.98
C LYS A 65 -13.27 -12.62 3.61
N LYS A 66 -12.96 -12.17 4.82
CA LYS A 66 -13.64 -11.06 5.47
C LYS A 66 -13.22 -9.74 4.85
N THR A 67 -14.19 -8.85 4.62
CA THR A 67 -13.95 -7.50 4.12
C THR A 67 -14.20 -6.50 5.24
N PHE A 68 -13.26 -5.57 5.43
CA PHE A 68 -13.33 -4.53 6.46
C PHE A 68 -12.69 -3.24 5.98
N SER A 69 -12.98 -2.14 6.69
CA SER A 69 -12.39 -0.83 6.42
C SER A 69 -11.04 -0.73 7.14
N ALA A 70 -10.00 -0.32 6.42
CA ALA A 70 -8.68 -0.06 6.96
C ALA A 70 -8.19 1.30 6.46
N ARG A 71 -7.34 1.95 7.24
CA ARG A 71 -6.77 3.25 6.91
C ARG A 71 -5.43 3.07 6.21
N VAL A 72 -5.23 3.69 5.06
CA VAL A 72 -3.95 3.62 4.34
C VAL A 72 -2.87 4.36 5.13
N THR A 73 -1.78 3.68 5.47
CA THR A 73 -0.64 4.26 6.21
C THR A 73 0.57 4.49 5.31
N GLY A 74 0.74 3.64 4.31
CA GLY A 74 1.87 3.65 3.38
C GLY A 74 1.58 2.89 2.10
N PRO A 75 2.53 2.90 1.14
CA PRO A 75 2.40 2.16 -0.11
C PRO A 75 2.18 0.67 0.14
N GLY A 76 1.03 0.14 -0.30
CA GLY A 76 0.66 -1.25 -0.05
C GLY A 76 0.46 -1.60 1.44
N GLU A 77 0.27 -0.61 2.32
CA GLU A 77 0.12 -0.81 3.76
C GLU A 77 -1.13 -0.12 4.29
N VAL A 78 -1.92 -0.87 5.05
CA VAL A 78 -3.14 -0.39 5.68
C VAL A 78 -3.17 -0.78 7.15
N LYS A 79 -3.82 0.03 7.97
CA LYS A 79 -4.00 -0.21 9.41
C LYS A 79 -5.48 -0.32 9.75
N VAL A 80 -5.85 -1.34 10.51
CA VAL A 80 -7.19 -1.47 11.10
C VAL A 80 -7.14 -1.00 12.55
N GLU A 81 -8.14 -0.24 12.94
CA GLU A 81 -8.39 0.15 14.33
C GLU A 81 -9.63 -0.61 14.80
N PHE A 82 -9.53 -1.29 15.94
CA PHE A 82 -10.60 -2.06 16.58
C PHE A 82 -11.36 -1.19 17.58
#